data_AF-A0A349TZN8-F1
#
_entry.id   AF-A0A349TZN8-F1
#
_cell.length_a   1.000
_cell.length_b   1.000
_cell.length_c   1.000
_cell.angle_alpha   90.00
_cell.angle_beta   90.00
_cell.angle_gamma   90.00
#
_symmetry.space_group_name_H-M   'P 1'
#
loop_
_entity.id
_entity.type
_entity.pdbx_description
1 polymer ?
#
loop_
_entity_poly.entity_id
_entity_poly.type
_entity_poly.pdbx_seq_one_letter_code
_entity_poly.pdbx_strand_id
1 'polypeptide(L)'
;MAHLIVTLLAIALAAFVMASGVWYLDARIGTTNEVKLKTMSGMASLSSAYRSYKMAASTVLPETSWETEIEGYVSMPKPPGNGLVWSYDCNGNFALPLAACNSSARHAICLSGTSVSEVQFNGMKRARTQMSSSQLDLGADCGGSEYDVATPGAFPASVALTYWMTN
;
A
#
# COMPACT_ATOMS: atom_id res chain seq x y z
N MET A 1 -52.53 -25.63 2.50
CA MET A 1 -52.39 -24.24 1.98
C MET A 1 -51.58 -23.34 2.91
N ALA A 2 -51.83 -23.31 4.23
CA ALA A 2 -51.08 -22.48 5.17
C ALA A 2 -49.54 -22.68 5.13
N HIS A 3 -49.06 -23.92 5.01
CA HIS A 3 -47.62 -24.21 4.93
C HIS A 3 -46.92 -23.62 3.70
N LEU A 4 -47.64 -23.46 2.58
CA LEU A 4 -47.09 -22.94 1.33
C LEU A 4 -46.95 -21.40 1.39
N ILE A 5 -47.85 -20.75 2.12
CA ILE A 5 -47.81 -19.30 2.35
C ILE A 5 -46.66 -18.95 3.31
N VAL A 6 -46.46 -19.77 4.36
CA VAL A 6 -45.39 -19.55 5.35
C VAL A 6 -43.99 -19.70 4.72
N THR A 7 -43.80 -20.69 3.83
CA THR A 7 -42.51 -20.86 3.14
C THR A 7 -42.23 -19.72 2.15
N LEU A 8 -43.23 -19.25 1.40
CA LEU A 8 -43.09 -18.09 0.53
C LEU A 8 -42.73 -16.82 1.32
N LEU A 9 -43.35 -16.61 2.48
CA LEU A 9 -43.04 -15.48 3.35
C LEU A 9 -41.61 -15.57 3.91
N ALA A 10 -41.16 -16.76 4.30
CA ALA A 10 -39.80 -16.99 4.79
C ALA A 10 -38.74 -16.74 3.71
N ILE A 11 -38.97 -17.19 2.48
CA ILE A 11 -38.07 -16.95 1.34
C ILE A 11 -38.03 -15.46 0.98
N ALA A 12 -39.17 -14.78 0.99
CA ALA A 12 -39.24 -13.34 0.74
C ALA A 12 -38.50 -12.52 1.81
N LEU A 13 -38.61 -12.90 3.09
CA LEU A 13 -37.88 -12.27 4.19
C LEU A 13 -36.36 -12.48 4.07
N ALA A 14 -35.92 -13.71 3.74
CA ALA A 14 -34.51 -13.99 3.53
C ALA A 14 -33.93 -13.18 2.36
N ALA A 15 -34.68 -13.05 1.25
CA ALA A 15 -34.28 -12.24 0.12
C ALA A 15 -34.20 -10.73 0.47
N PHE A 16 -35.12 -10.22 1.30
CA PHE A 16 -35.12 -8.82 1.73
C PHE A 16 -33.95 -8.50 2.68
N VAL A 17 -33.62 -9.42 3.59
CA VAL A 17 -32.46 -9.30 4.48
C VAL A 17 -31.14 -9.35 3.68
N MET A 18 -31.05 -10.22 2.67
CA MET A 18 -29.88 -10.25 1.79
C MET A 18 -29.78 -8.99 0.91
N ALA A 19 -30.88 -8.51 0.35
CA ALA A 19 -30.88 -7.31 -0.48
C ALA A 19 -30.55 -6.03 0.32
N SER A 20 -31.09 -5.88 1.53
CA SER A 20 -30.75 -4.75 2.42
C SER A 20 -29.33 -4.82 2.98
N GLY A 21 -28.79 -6.03 3.19
CA GLY A 21 -27.39 -6.23 3.58
C GLY A 21 -26.38 -5.81 2.51
N VAL A 22 -26.71 -5.99 1.22
CA VAL A 22 -25.83 -5.60 0.10
C VAL A 22 -25.75 -4.07 -0.05
N TRP A 23 -26.81 -3.34 0.28
CA TRP A 23 -26.81 -1.87 0.27
C TRP A 23 -26.07 -1.24 1.47
N TYR A 24 -25.77 -2.03 2.50
CA TYR A 24 -25.10 -1.55 3.72
C TYR A 24 -23.57 -1.61 3.66
N LEU A 25 -23.01 -2.28 2.66
CA LEU A 25 -21.57 -2.25 2.42
C LEU A 25 -21.24 -1.00 1.62
N ASP A 26 -20.86 0.07 2.32
CA ASP A 26 -20.36 1.30 1.71
C ASP A 26 -19.26 0.95 0.69
N ALA A 27 -19.46 1.33 -0.57
CA ALA A 27 -18.53 1.06 -1.67
C ALA A 27 -17.09 1.52 -1.34
N ARG A 28 -16.97 2.52 -0.45
CA ARG A 28 -15.69 3.00 0.08
C ARG A 28 -14.90 1.93 0.84
N ILE A 29 -15.57 0.97 1.49
CA ILE A 29 -14.92 -0.14 2.20
C ILE A 29 -14.25 -1.11 1.21
N GLY A 30 -14.91 -1.39 0.09
CA GLY A 30 -14.36 -2.22 -0.98
C GLY A 30 -13.06 -1.64 -1.53
N THR A 31 -13.09 -0.37 -1.94
CA THR A 31 -11.92 0.33 -2.46
C THR A 31 -10.82 0.51 -1.40
N THR A 32 -11.18 0.78 -0.14
CA THR A 32 -10.19 0.85 0.97
C THR A 32 -9.47 -0.49 1.14
N ASN A 33 -10.20 -1.61 1.10
CA ASN A 33 -9.62 -2.94 1.22
C ASN A 33 -8.77 -3.31 0.01
N GLU A 34 -9.19 -2.92 -1.20
CA GLU A 34 -8.40 -3.09 -2.41
C GLU A 34 -7.06 -2.35 -2.32
N VAL A 35 -7.09 -1.07 -1.93
CA VAL A 35 -5.87 -0.26 -1.72
C VAL A 35 -4.96 -0.92 -0.69
N LYS A 36 -5.53 -1.37 0.43
CA LYS A 36 -4.80 -2.09 1.48
C LYS A 36 -4.09 -3.32 0.92
N LEU A 37 -4.84 -4.22 0.27
CA LEU A 37 -4.30 -5.49 -0.25
C LEU A 37 -3.22 -5.26 -1.32
N LYS A 38 -3.46 -4.32 -2.25
CA LYS A 38 -2.48 -3.97 -3.28
C LYS A 38 -1.23 -3.34 -2.69
N THR A 39 -1.35 -2.44 -1.72
CA THR A 39 -0.20 -1.89 -0.98
C THR A 39 0.61 -3.01 -0.33
N MET A 40 -0.05 -3.90 0.42
CA MET A 40 0.63 -4.99 1.13
C MET A 40 1.33 -5.95 0.18
N SER A 41 0.63 -6.40 -0.86
CA SER A 41 1.19 -7.29 -1.87
C SER A 41 2.33 -6.63 -2.63
N GLY A 42 2.21 -5.36 -3.01
CA GLY A 42 3.25 -4.61 -3.70
C GLY A 42 4.52 -4.48 -2.85
N MET A 43 4.40 -4.10 -1.59
CA MET A 43 5.54 -4.01 -0.67
C MET A 43 6.21 -5.36 -0.41
N ALA A 44 5.42 -6.42 -0.21
CA ALA A 44 5.96 -7.78 -0.05
C ALA A 44 6.70 -8.24 -1.31
N SER A 45 6.11 -7.99 -2.48
CA SER A 45 6.66 -8.34 -3.79
C SER A 45 7.99 -7.60 -4.05
N LEU A 46 8.00 -6.28 -3.87
CA LEU A 46 9.19 -5.45 -4.08
C LEU A 46 10.30 -5.72 -3.07
N SER A 47 9.96 -5.91 -1.79
CA SER A 47 10.95 -6.26 -0.77
C SER A 47 11.58 -7.63 -1.00
N SER A 48 10.81 -8.60 -1.49
CA SER A 48 11.34 -9.90 -1.92
C SER A 48 12.27 -9.75 -3.11
N ALA A 49 11.85 -8.97 -4.13
CA ALA A 49 12.65 -8.71 -5.33
C ALA A 49 13.98 -8.04 -5.00
N TYR A 50 13.96 -7.04 -4.12
CA TYR A 50 15.15 -6.37 -3.60
C TYR A 50 16.12 -7.36 -2.95
N ARG A 51 15.62 -8.28 -2.12
CA ARG A 51 16.46 -9.32 -1.49
C ARG A 51 17.05 -10.26 -2.53
N SER A 52 16.26 -10.71 -3.49
CA SER A 52 16.72 -11.57 -4.58
C SER A 52 17.79 -10.89 -5.44
N TYR A 53 17.60 -9.61 -5.77
CA TYR A 53 18.61 -8.80 -6.45
C TYR A 53 19.91 -8.74 -5.66
N LYS A 54 19.84 -8.37 -4.37
CA LYS A 54 21.01 -8.26 -3.50
C LYS A 54 21.76 -9.59 -3.39
N MET A 55 21.05 -10.73 -3.35
CA MET A 55 21.65 -12.06 -3.33
C MET A 55 22.33 -12.43 -4.66
N ALA A 56 21.74 -12.07 -5.80
CA ALA A 56 22.25 -12.44 -7.11
C ALA A 56 23.38 -11.52 -7.59
N ALA A 57 23.21 -10.20 -7.47
CA ALA A 57 24.16 -9.20 -7.94
C ALA A 57 25.29 -8.95 -6.91
N SER A 58 25.11 -9.33 -5.64
CA SER A 58 26.03 -8.99 -4.54
C SER A 58 26.30 -7.48 -4.40
N THR A 59 25.37 -6.64 -4.88
CA THR A 59 25.43 -5.19 -4.84
C THR A 59 24.09 -4.61 -4.39
N VAL A 60 24.08 -3.30 -4.12
CA VAL A 60 22.86 -2.55 -3.80
C VAL A 60 22.17 -2.18 -5.11
N LEU A 61 20.84 -2.20 -5.09
CA LEU A 61 20.02 -1.75 -6.20
C LEU A 61 20.34 -0.27 -6.52
N PRO A 62 20.65 0.09 -7.78
CA PRO A 62 20.91 1.48 -8.15
C PRO A 62 19.61 2.29 -8.12
N GLU A 63 19.64 3.47 -7.52
CA GLU A 63 18.44 4.31 -7.36
C GLU A 63 17.83 4.79 -8.69
N THR A 64 18.65 5.08 -9.70
CA THR A 64 18.17 5.63 -10.99
C THR A 64 17.57 4.61 -11.94
N SER A 65 17.90 3.32 -11.80
CA SER A 65 17.43 2.24 -12.67
C SER A 65 16.78 1.09 -11.89
N TRP A 66 16.40 1.35 -10.65
CA TRP A 66 15.94 0.33 -9.70
C TRP A 66 14.79 -0.52 -10.25
N GLU A 67 13.82 0.09 -10.96
CA GLU A 67 12.67 -0.60 -11.53
C GLU A 67 13.09 -1.65 -12.56
N THR A 68 13.93 -1.28 -13.53
CA THR A 68 14.43 -2.17 -14.58
C THR A 68 15.27 -3.30 -14.00
N GLU A 69 16.04 -3.02 -12.95
CA GLU A 69 16.89 -4.00 -12.29
C GLU A 69 16.07 -5.05 -11.50
N ILE A 70 14.96 -4.65 -10.88
CA ILE A 70 14.09 -5.59 -10.14
C ILE A 70 13.12 -6.37 -11.02
N GLU A 71 12.83 -5.89 -12.25
CA GLU A 71 11.93 -6.58 -13.19
C GLU A 71 12.38 -8.01 -13.51
N GLY A 72 13.69 -8.28 -13.43
CA GLY A 72 14.24 -9.64 -13.57
C GLY A 72 13.91 -10.60 -12.42
N TYR A 73 13.43 -10.07 -11.28
CA TYR A 73 13.12 -10.83 -10.07
C TYR A 73 11.63 -10.79 -9.72
N VAL A 74 10.89 -9.81 -10.23
CA VAL A 74 9.47 -9.64 -9.95
C VAL A 74 8.76 -8.86 -11.06
N SER A 75 7.50 -9.19 -11.31
CA SER A 75 6.64 -8.29 -12.10
C SER A 75 6.35 -7.03 -11.27
N MET A 76 6.68 -5.86 -11.81
CA MET A 76 6.47 -4.58 -11.13
C MET A 76 4.99 -4.43 -10.70
N PRO A 77 4.70 -4.33 -9.39
CA PRO A 77 3.32 -4.25 -8.94
C PRO A 77 2.72 -2.91 -9.31
N LYS A 78 1.53 -2.93 -9.90
CA LYS A 78 0.78 -1.71 -10.19
C LYS A 78 0.45 -0.96 -8.89
N PRO A 79 0.70 0.35 -8.80
CA PRO A 79 0.29 1.15 -7.64
C PRO A 79 -1.22 1.01 -7.35
N PRO A 80 -1.65 1.10 -6.08
CA PRO A 80 -3.01 0.80 -5.65
C PRO A 80 -4.06 1.87 -6.00
N GLY A 81 -3.82 2.71 -7.01
CA GLY A 81 -4.77 3.70 -7.51
C GLY A 81 -4.10 4.75 -8.36
N ASN A 82 -4.90 5.63 -8.97
CA ASN A 82 -4.37 6.74 -9.75
C ASN A 82 -3.66 7.75 -8.83
N GLY A 83 -2.54 8.31 -9.32
CA GLY A 83 -1.76 9.31 -8.61
C GLY A 83 -0.83 8.78 -7.51
N LEU A 84 -0.78 7.46 -7.30
CA LEU A 84 0.21 6.81 -6.45
C LEU A 84 1.35 6.22 -7.30
N VAL A 85 2.58 6.33 -6.82
CA VAL A 85 3.79 5.89 -7.51
C VAL A 85 4.72 5.19 -6.53
N TRP A 86 5.41 4.14 -7.00
CA TRP A 86 6.48 3.52 -6.24
C TRP A 86 7.79 4.27 -6.48
N SER A 87 8.56 4.46 -5.42
CA SER A 87 9.91 5.02 -5.49
C SER A 87 10.82 4.21 -4.60
N TYR A 88 12.10 4.16 -4.94
CA TYR A 88 13.13 3.51 -4.15
C TYR A 88 14.19 4.54 -3.79
N ASP A 89 14.75 4.40 -2.59
CA ASP A 89 15.86 5.20 -2.10
C ASP A 89 16.88 4.27 -1.46
N CYS A 90 18.10 4.32 -2.00
CA CYS A 90 19.19 3.47 -1.56
C CYS A 90 19.98 4.04 -0.37
N ASN A 91 19.71 5.28 0.06
CA ASN A 91 20.36 5.91 1.20
C ASN A 91 19.43 6.06 2.41
N GLY A 92 18.12 5.91 2.19
CA GLY A 92 17.15 6.05 3.27
C GLY A 92 16.95 7.49 3.71
N ASN A 93 17.27 8.42 2.82
CA ASN A 93 17.00 9.82 2.97
C ASN A 93 16.56 10.39 1.61
N PHE A 94 15.26 10.31 1.35
CA PHE A 94 14.61 10.86 0.15
C PHE A 94 14.78 12.39 0.01
N ALA A 95 15.35 13.09 1.02
CA ALA A 95 15.61 14.52 0.99
C ALA A 95 17.04 14.90 0.56
N LEU A 96 17.96 13.94 0.39
CA LEU A 96 19.32 14.22 -0.07
C LEU A 96 19.46 13.95 -1.58
N PRO A 97 20.27 14.74 -2.30
CA PRO A 97 20.56 14.47 -3.70
C PRO A 97 21.21 13.09 -3.83
N LEU A 98 20.77 12.33 -4.85
CA LEU A 98 21.28 11.01 -5.29
C LEU A 98 22.78 10.84 -4.99
N ALA A 99 23.09 10.35 -3.80
CA ALA A 99 24.43 9.97 -3.43
C ALA A 99 24.66 8.52 -3.88
N ALA A 100 25.90 8.17 -4.20
CA ALA A 100 26.24 6.80 -4.58
C ALA A 100 25.72 5.81 -3.52
N CYS A 101 24.89 4.86 -3.95
CA CYS A 101 24.22 3.91 -3.06
C CYS A 101 25.21 3.18 -2.16
N ASN A 102 24.97 3.23 -0.85
CA ASN A 102 25.84 2.64 0.17
C ASN A 102 25.19 1.39 0.77
N SER A 103 25.87 0.24 0.75
CA SER A 103 25.41 -1.03 1.33
C SER A 103 25.16 -0.99 2.85
N SER A 104 25.73 -0.01 3.54
CA SER A 104 25.54 0.19 4.99
C SER A 104 24.38 1.12 5.31
N ALA A 105 23.76 1.77 4.32
CA ALA A 105 22.61 2.64 4.52
C ALA A 105 21.30 1.84 4.74
N ARG A 106 20.29 2.49 5.30
CA ARG A 106 18.94 1.92 5.37
C ARG A 106 18.27 2.14 4.03
N HIS A 107 17.97 1.08 3.29
CA HIS A 107 17.28 1.19 2.01
C HIS A 107 15.77 1.28 2.22
N ALA A 108 15.05 1.97 1.34
CA ALA A 108 13.62 2.15 1.48
C ALA A 108 12.87 2.05 0.15
N ILE A 109 11.68 1.46 0.20
CA ILE A 109 10.68 1.56 -0.87
C ILE A 109 9.56 2.44 -0.36
N CYS A 110 9.12 3.41 -1.13
CA CYS A 110 8.04 4.29 -0.77
C CYS A 110 6.91 4.23 -1.80
N LEU A 111 5.68 4.27 -1.32
CA LEU A 111 4.48 4.49 -2.12
C LEU A 111 3.96 5.89 -1.83
N SER A 112 4.01 6.81 -2.79
CA SER A 112 3.66 8.21 -2.57
C SER A 112 2.73 8.76 -3.64
N GLY A 113 2.00 9.83 -3.29
CA GLY A 113 1.18 10.60 -4.21
C GLY A 113 0.87 11.99 -3.66
N THR A 114 0.67 12.96 -4.57
CA THR A 114 0.41 14.37 -4.24
C THR A 114 -1.08 14.74 -4.18
N SER A 115 -1.96 13.82 -4.60
CA SER A 115 -3.41 14.03 -4.63
C SER A 115 -4.14 12.76 -4.19
N VAL A 116 -3.78 12.25 -3.02
CA VAL A 116 -4.33 11.02 -2.45
C VAL A 116 -5.71 11.29 -1.87
N SER A 117 -6.69 10.45 -2.22
CA SER A 117 -8.03 10.50 -1.64
C SER A 117 -8.08 9.93 -0.23
N GLU A 118 -9.12 10.28 0.54
CA GLU A 118 -9.34 9.73 1.88
C GLU A 118 -9.39 8.20 1.90
N VAL A 119 -10.01 7.59 0.89
CA VAL A 119 -10.13 6.13 0.75
C VAL A 119 -8.75 5.48 0.54
N GLN A 120 -7.90 6.10 -0.29
CA GLN A 120 -6.54 5.61 -0.51
C GLN A 120 -5.68 5.76 0.76
N PHE A 121 -5.76 6.91 1.43
CA PHE A 121 -5.09 7.14 2.71
C PHE A 121 -5.50 6.09 3.76
N ASN A 122 -6.80 5.84 3.92
CA ASN A 122 -7.30 4.84 4.86
C ASN A 122 -6.84 3.42 4.49
N GLY A 123 -6.73 3.10 3.20
CA GLY A 123 -6.19 1.83 2.73
C GLY A 123 -4.71 1.66 3.11
N MET A 124 -3.88 2.68 2.86
CA MET A 124 -2.46 2.68 3.24
C MET A 124 -2.26 2.65 4.75
N LYS A 125 -3.06 3.41 5.51
CA LYS A 125 -3.06 3.39 6.98
C LYS A 125 -3.37 2.00 7.52
N ARG A 126 -4.36 1.29 6.95
CA ARG A 126 -4.66 -0.10 7.31
C ARG A 126 -3.55 -1.06 6.92
N ALA A 127 -2.94 -0.90 5.74
CA ALA A 127 -1.81 -1.73 5.32
C ALA A 127 -0.64 -1.64 6.32
N ARG A 128 -0.30 -0.40 6.72
CA ARG A 128 0.70 -0.13 7.74
C ARG A 128 0.44 -0.86 9.05
N THR A 129 -0.79 -0.79 9.57
CA THR A 129 -1.15 -1.46 10.84
C THR A 129 -1.04 -2.98 10.77
N GLN A 130 -1.12 -3.58 9.58
CA GLN A 130 -1.11 -5.04 9.40
C GLN A 130 0.27 -5.63 9.12
N MET A 131 1.13 -4.91 8.40
CA MET A 131 2.45 -5.45 8.00
C MET A 131 3.48 -5.34 9.12
N SER A 132 3.68 -4.14 9.66
CA SER A 132 4.43 -3.85 10.90
C SER A 132 4.64 -2.34 10.95
N SER A 133 4.10 -1.67 11.97
CA SER A 133 4.28 -0.21 12.13
C SER A 133 5.72 0.19 12.42
N SER A 134 6.59 -0.75 12.84
CA SER A 134 8.01 -0.46 13.11
C SER A 134 8.90 -0.44 11.86
N GLN A 135 8.38 -0.92 10.74
CA GLN A 135 9.09 -0.95 9.45
C GLN A 135 8.43 -0.01 8.42
N LEU A 136 7.25 0.52 8.74
CA LEU A 136 6.42 1.30 7.85
C LEU A 136 6.09 2.65 8.45
N ASP A 137 6.33 3.67 7.65
CA ASP A 137 6.13 5.05 8.04
C ASP A 137 5.16 5.73 7.10
N LEU A 138 4.05 6.20 7.66
CA LEU A 138 3.02 6.94 6.94
C LEU A 138 3.19 8.43 7.24
N GLY A 139 3.45 9.22 6.20
CA GLY A 139 3.59 10.67 6.32
C GLY A 139 3.19 11.42 5.06
N ALA A 140 3.56 12.69 4.98
CA ALA A 140 3.29 13.53 3.80
C ALA A 140 4.22 13.21 2.62
N ASP A 141 5.48 12.86 2.94
CA ASP A 141 6.55 12.60 1.98
C ASP A 141 7.34 11.34 2.36
N CYS A 142 8.06 10.78 1.39
CA CYS A 142 8.91 9.61 1.60
C CYS A 142 10.07 9.95 2.55
N GLY A 143 10.41 9.05 3.48
CA GLY A 143 11.55 9.22 4.38
C GLY A 143 11.46 10.39 5.38
N GLY A 144 10.29 10.99 5.56
CA GLY A 144 10.10 12.10 6.50
C GLY A 144 10.45 11.74 7.95
N SER A 145 10.97 12.72 8.70
CA SER A 145 11.34 12.58 10.12
C SER A 145 10.14 12.53 11.08
N GLU A 146 8.95 12.89 10.59
CA GLU A 146 7.69 12.83 11.32
C GLU A 146 6.96 11.54 10.97
N TYR A 147 7.37 10.47 11.64
CA TYR A 147 6.67 9.20 11.63
C TYR A 147 5.33 9.36 12.36
N ASP A 148 4.24 8.78 11.83
CA ASP A 148 2.88 8.91 12.38
C ASP A 148 2.22 10.29 12.23
N VAL A 149 2.23 10.87 11.02
CA VAL A 149 1.51 12.13 10.79
C VAL A 149 0.02 11.96 11.11
N ALA A 150 -0.53 12.93 11.84
CA ALA A 150 -1.97 13.00 12.09
C ALA A 150 -2.74 12.93 10.76
N THR A 151 -3.90 12.26 10.76
CA THR A 151 -4.77 12.19 9.58
C THR A 151 -4.91 13.59 8.95
N PRO A 152 -4.70 13.74 7.63
CA PRO A 152 -4.82 15.03 6.96
C PRO A 152 -6.16 15.72 7.29
N GLY A 153 -6.13 17.03 7.55
CA GLY A 153 -7.32 17.80 7.88
C GLY A 153 -8.31 17.96 6.71
N ALA A 154 -7.83 17.73 5.47
CA ALA A 154 -8.62 17.74 4.26
C ALA A 154 -8.00 16.79 3.21
N PHE A 155 -8.83 16.33 2.26
CA PHE A 155 -8.41 15.56 1.10
C PHE A 155 -8.87 16.27 -0.20
N PRO A 156 -8.14 16.13 -1.33
CA PRO A 156 -6.94 15.31 -1.51
C PRO A 156 -5.71 15.88 -0.78
N ALA A 157 -4.77 15.00 -0.42
CA ALA A 157 -3.56 15.36 0.32
C ALA A 157 -2.32 14.66 -0.25
N SER A 158 -1.14 15.21 0.02
CA SER A 158 0.12 14.48 -0.16
C SER A 158 0.25 13.43 0.92
N VAL A 159 0.52 12.19 0.51
CA VAL A 159 0.70 11.06 1.40
C VAL A 159 1.76 10.14 0.84
N ALA A 160 2.60 9.62 1.72
CA ALA A 160 3.63 8.64 1.45
C ALA A 160 3.60 7.53 2.51
N LEU A 161 3.75 6.29 2.08
CA LEU A 161 3.99 5.13 2.94
C LEU A 161 5.36 4.53 2.61
N THR A 162 6.31 4.73 3.51
CA THR A 162 7.71 4.31 3.37
C THR A 162 7.93 2.98 4.09
N TYR A 163 8.47 1.98 3.40
CA TYR A 163 8.91 0.70 3.94
C TYR A 163 10.43 0.66 4.03
N TRP A 164 10.96 0.55 5.24
CA TRP A 164 12.39 0.40 5.48
C TRP A 164 12.82 -1.05 5.33
N MET A 165 13.66 -1.31 4.34
CA MET A 165 14.24 -2.62 4.12
C MET A 165 15.36 -2.86 5.13
N THR A 166 15.19 -3.92 5.91
CA THR A 166 16.26 -4.43 6.78
C THR A 166 17.28 -5.19 5.95
N ASN A 167 18.56 -5.01 6.28
CA ASN A 167 19.68 -5.62 5.57
C ASN A 167 19.76 -7.14 5.70
#